data_AF-A0A6I9XRE1-F1
#
_entry.id   AF-A0A6I9XRE1-F1
#
_cell.length_a   1.000
_cell.length_b   1.000
_cell.length_c   1.000
_cell.angle_alpha   90.00
_cell.angle_beta   90.00
_cell.angle_gamma   90.00
#
_symmetry.space_group_name_H-M   'P 1'
#
loop_
_entity.id
_entity.type
_entity.pdbx_description
1 polymer ?
#
loop_
_entity_poly.entity_id
_entity_poly.type
_entity_poly.pdbx_seq_one_letter_code
_entity_poly.pdbx_strand_id
1 'polypeptide(L)'
;MDRICRFPLSSPLSKILNGLEILLAKSQDWEENASRDVSLRKHLDLITQMIIQWRKLELNGWSASLDNVMKQYTEKSMKHWFSLYQMVEKYQQEQSEKKIEEVNIASVVDTLKRFIEGSTLGEFHTRLQMLLEFHCHVLLMTQKDENNMLGNVLWNLYNYYKQFSESVHAKLIEQRHPIEKELKEFVKISRWNDVSFWAVKQSVEKTHRTLFKFMKKFEAALGEPCQSALVELPKEEELISLQDQKTPENVETNIQNLNNILRKRLTVKLDATQGLHLEDFQGWPFHPESLQGRLPKLTKRMKKICATLVKHNSILDLVENLDNFTGDVISSAHKLQNMSVNLTSEKEKQKSEAKHLLLQKQRALAGLFKHLANTGLSYRKGLTWTRSQSSQNMLFLHPLDLNRALASVTCMHKLDATLISQISLSWDGCQKYFYRSLAHHCRLQTALLTPSKEIGVSTVERCKGFTAHLMKMLVKQRKSLTALTEQWVFLRNQLSCIQE
;
A
#
# COMPACT_ATOMS: atom_id res chain seq x y z
N MET A 1 3.74 -0.22 -55.50
CA MET A 1 2.65 0.62 -54.99
C MET A 1 1.44 -0.18 -54.57
N ASP A 2 0.96 -1.13 -55.39
CA ASP A 2 -0.28 -1.89 -55.16
C ASP A 2 -0.44 -2.48 -53.76
N ARG A 3 0.66 -2.99 -53.17
CA ARG A 3 0.64 -3.51 -51.80
C ARG A 3 0.29 -2.45 -50.76
N ILE A 4 0.79 -1.23 -50.92
CA ILE A 4 0.53 -0.09 -50.01
C ILE A 4 -0.92 0.35 -50.16
N CYS A 5 -1.41 0.48 -51.40
CA CYS A 5 -2.80 0.87 -51.69
C CYS A 5 -3.84 -0.15 -51.19
N ARG A 6 -3.45 -1.42 -51.04
CA ARG A 6 -4.31 -2.49 -50.47
C ARG A 6 -4.31 -2.52 -48.95
N PHE A 7 -3.54 -1.69 -48.25
CA PHE A 7 -3.59 -1.65 -46.79
C PHE A 7 -4.93 -1.09 -46.31
N PRO A 8 -5.61 -1.75 -45.36
CA PRO A 8 -6.82 -1.21 -44.73
C PRO A 8 -6.54 0.14 -44.07
N LEU A 9 -7.55 1.01 -44.00
CA LEU A 9 -7.47 2.31 -43.29
C LEU A 9 -7.12 2.15 -41.79
N SER A 10 -7.38 0.98 -41.21
CA SER A 10 -7.01 0.62 -39.84
C SER A 10 -5.53 0.21 -39.67
N SER A 11 -4.74 0.20 -40.75
CA SER A 11 -3.33 -0.18 -40.67
C SER A 11 -2.52 0.83 -39.86
N PRO A 12 -1.57 0.38 -39.02
CA PRO A 12 -0.73 1.29 -38.26
C PRO A 12 0.16 2.11 -39.20
N LEU A 13 0.37 3.38 -38.83
CA LEU A 13 1.18 4.31 -39.61
C LEU A 13 2.57 3.75 -39.94
N SER A 14 3.22 3.06 -38.98
CA SER A 14 4.53 2.44 -39.16
C SER A 14 4.59 1.45 -40.33
N LYS A 15 3.49 0.73 -40.60
CA LYS A 15 3.40 -0.22 -41.72
C LYS A 15 3.33 0.49 -43.07
N ILE A 16 2.54 1.57 -43.15
CA ILE A 16 2.44 2.39 -44.37
C ILE A 16 3.77 3.10 -44.61
N LEU A 17 4.35 3.69 -43.56
CA LEU A 17 5.63 4.37 -43.56
C LEU A 17 6.77 3.48 -44.07
N ASN A 18 6.90 2.26 -43.55
CA ASN A 18 7.87 1.28 -44.05
C ASN A 18 7.64 0.93 -45.53
N GLY A 19 6.38 0.85 -45.96
CA GLY A 19 6.03 0.68 -47.37
C GLY A 19 6.50 1.85 -48.25
N LEU A 20 6.30 3.09 -47.80
CA LEU A 20 6.75 4.30 -48.48
C LEU A 20 8.27 4.39 -48.54
N GLU A 21 8.98 3.98 -47.49
CA GLU A 21 10.44 3.94 -47.45
C GLU A 21 11.02 2.95 -48.47
N ILE A 22 10.43 1.75 -48.56
CA ILE A 22 10.81 0.77 -49.58
C ILE A 22 10.51 1.29 -50.98
N LEU A 23 9.35 1.95 -51.17
CA LEU A 23 8.98 2.55 -52.46
C LEU A 23 9.98 3.64 -52.85
N LEU A 24 10.29 4.56 -51.93
CA LEU A 24 11.23 5.66 -52.16
C LEU A 24 12.61 5.11 -52.53
N ALA A 25 13.12 4.10 -51.80
CA ALA A 25 14.40 3.48 -52.12
C ALA A 25 14.44 2.88 -53.53
N LYS A 26 13.44 2.07 -53.89
CA LYS A 26 13.39 1.45 -55.22
C LYS A 26 13.24 2.47 -56.35
N SER A 27 12.44 3.51 -56.12
CA SER A 27 12.24 4.55 -57.14
C SER A 27 13.47 5.46 -57.27
N GLN A 28 14.24 5.66 -56.19
CA GLN A 28 15.52 6.37 -56.24
C GLN A 28 16.56 5.57 -57.05
N ASP A 29 16.65 4.25 -56.84
CA ASP A 29 17.54 3.38 -57.62
C ASP A 29 17.22 3.44 -59.13
N TRP A 30 15.94 3.57 -59.48
CA TRP A 30 15.51 3.75 -60.87
C TRP A 30 15.86 5.13 -61.41
N GLU A 31 15.59 6.21 -60.65
CA GLU A 31 15.89 7.60 -61.04
C GLU A 31 17.39 7.81 -61.32
N GLU A 32 18.27 7.12 -60.59
CA GLU A 32 19.72 7.18 -60.82
C GLU A 32 20.15 6.56 -62.16
N ASN A 33 19.36 5.63 -62.72
CA ASN A 33 19.69 4.89 -63.94
C ASN A 33 18.85 5.29 -65.17
N ALA A 34 17.75 6.03 -64.98
CA ALA A 34 16.80 6.38 -66.04
C ALA A 34 17.22 7.65 -66.82
N SER A 35 16.64 7.85 -68.01
CA SER A 35 16.85 9.09 -68.77
C SER A 35 16.22 10.28 -68.03
N ARG A 36 16.79 11.48 -68.23
CA ARG A 36 16.26 12.72 -67.64
C ARG A 36 14.84 13.05 -68.12
N ASP A 37 14.44 12.55 -69.29
CA ASP A 37 13.14 12.80 -69.90
C ASP A 37 11.98 12.13 -69.14
N VAL A 38 12.30 11.10 -68.35
CA VAL A 38 11.34 10.32 -67.56
C VAL A 38 11.53 10.49 -66.05
N SER A 39 12.19 11.58 -65.63
CA SER A 39 12.50 11.85 -64.23
C SER A 39 11.26 11.87 -63.33
N LEU A 40 11.33 11.12 -62.22
CA LEU A 40 10.32 11.04 -61.16
C LEU A 40 10.59 11.99 -59.99
N ARG A 41 11.63 12.84 -60.08
CA ARG A 41 12.14 13.66 -58.97
C ARG A 41 11.04 14.39 -58.19
N LYS A 42 10.13 15.08 -58.89
CA LYS A 42 9.02 15.82 -58.28
C LYS A 42 8.12 14.95 -57.40
N HIS A 43 7.90 13.69 -57.80
CA HIS A 43 7.10 12.74 -57.03
C HIS A 43 7.89 12.14 -55.85
N LEU A 44 9.19 11.87 -56.04
CA LEU A 44 10.07 11.40 -54.96
C LEU A 44 10.20 12.44 -53.85
N ASP A 45 10.27 13.72 -54.20
CA ASP A 45 10.32 14.82 -53.23
C ASP A 45 9.05 14.85 -52.35
N LEU A 46 7.86 14.66 -52.94
CA LEU A 46 6.60 14.59 -52.18
C LEU A 46 6.56 13.38 -51.23
N ILE A 47 7.00 12.21 -51.69
CA ILE A 47 7.07 10.99 -50.86
C ILE A 47 8.08 11.21 -49.71
N THR A 48 9.23 11.81 -50.01
CA THR A 48 10.26 12.14 -49.03
C THR A 48 9.73 13.08 -47.95
N GLN A 49 9.02 14.15 -48.32
CA GLN A 49 8.40 15.07 -47.36
C GLN A 49 7.36 14.38 -46.48
N MET A 50 6.55 13.48 -47.05
CA MET A 50 5.58 12.70 -46.29
C MET A 50 6.24 11.77 -45.26
N ILE A 51 7.31 11.07 -45.66
CA ILE A 51 8.10 10.23 -44.73
C ILE A 51 8.70 11.09 -43.61
N ILE A 52 9.29 12.24 -43.93
CA ILE A 52 9.85 13.16 -42.93
C ILE A 52 8.77 13.63 -41.95
N GLN A 53 7.60 14.04 -42.46
CA GLN A 53 6.49 14.50 -41.62
C GLN A 53 6.01 13.42 -40.65
N TRP A 54 5.85 12.18 -41.13
CA TRP A 54 5.37 11.09 -40.31
C TRP A 54 6.42 10.55 -39.35
N ARG A 55 7.71 10.61 -39.68
CA ARG A 55 8.81 10.30 -38.75
C ARG A 55 8.96 11.38 -37.68
N LYS A 56 8.75 12.66 -38.01
CA LYS A 56 8.62 13.73 -37.00
C LYS A 56 7.45 13.45 -36.06
N LEU A 57 6.31 13.00 -36.59
CA LEU A 57 5.15 12.62 -35.77
C LEU A 57 5.47 11.46 -34.83
N GLU A 58 6.09 10.39 -35.33
CA GLU A 58 6.54 9.25 -34.51
C GLU A 58 7.53 9.70 -33.42
N LEU A 59 8.52 10.51 -33.81
CA LEU A 59 9.53 11.05 -32.90
C LEU A 59 8.91 11.97 -31.84
N ASN A 60 7.87 12.75 -32.17
CA ASN A 60 7.13 13.57 -31.20
C ASN A 60 6.23 12.71 -30.29
N GLY A 61 5.77 11.55 -30.76
CA GLY A 61 4.99 10.56 -30.00
C GLY A 61 5.82 9.62 -29.13
N TRP A 62 7.08 9.95 -28.87
CA TRP A 62 8.00 9.11 -28.10
C TRP A 62 7.53 8.77 -26.69
N SER A 63 6.87 9.71 -26.00
CA SER A 63 6.34 9.49 -24.64
C SER A 63 5.26 8.43 -24.64
N ALA A 64 4.31 8.52 -25.59
CA ALA A 64 3.27 7.53 -25.80
C ALA A 64 3.85 6.15 -26.15
N SER A 65 5.01 6.10 -26.81
CA SER A 65 5.70 4.84 -27.08
C SER A 65 6.18 4.15 -25.79
N LEU A 66 6.71 4.91 -24.82
CA LEU A 66 7.05 4.36 -23.50
C LEU A 66 5.80 3.95 -22.71
N ASP A 67 4.74 4.76 -22.74
CA ASP A 67 3.47 4.43 -22.09
C ASP A 67 2.84 3.15 -22.67
N ASN A 68 2.95 2.94 -23.99
CA ASN A 68 2.52 1.71 -24.65
C ASN A 68 3.32 0.49 -24.17
N VAL A 69 4.63 0.61 -23.92
CA VAL A 69 5.42 -0.49 -23.33
C VAL A 69 4.90 -0.83 -21.93
N MET A 70 4.59 0.18 -21.10
CA MET A 70 3.96 -0.05 -19.79
C MET A 70 2.60 -0.76 -19.91
N LYS A 71 1.77 -0.31 -20.86
CA LYS A 71 0.46 -0.92 -21.12
C LYS A 71 0.56 -2.40 -21.51
N GLN A 72 1.56 -2.77 -22.30
CA GLN A 72 1.81 -4.18 -22.67
C GLN A 72 2.08 -5.06 -21.45
N TYR A 73 2.78 -4.56 -20.44
CA TYR A 73 2.99 -5.26 -19.17
C TYR A 73 1.69 -5.42 -18.38
N THR A 74 0.81 -4.40 -18.37
CA THR A 74 -0.54 -4.52 -17.81
C THR A 74 -1.34 -5.62 -18.52
N GLU A 75 -1.43 -5.57 -19.85
CA GLU A 75 -2.17 -6.57 -20.66
C GLU A 75 -1.61 -7.99 -20.49
N LYS A 76 -0.28 -8.13 -20.41
CA LYS A 76 0.39 -9.40 -20.13
C LYS A 76 0.01 -9.93 -18.75
N SER A 77 0.00 -9.07 -17.74
CA SER A 77 -0.36 -9.44 -16.37
C SER A 77 -1.84 -9.86 -16.26
N MET A 78 -2.75 -9.18 -16.95
CA MET A 78 -4.19 -9.50 -16.96
C MET A 78 -4.52 -10.92 -17.43
N LYS A 79 -3.63 -11.58 -18.19
CA LYS A 79 -3.82 -12.98 -18.60
C LYS A 79 -3.94 -13.94 -17.41
N HIS A 80 -3.37 -13.60 -16.26
CA HIS A 80 -3.46 -14.39 -15.03
C HIS A 80 -4.85 -14.34 -14.39
N TRP A 81 -5.73 -13.44 -14.83
CA TRP A 81 -7.09 -13.30 -14.30
C TRP A 81 -7.84 -14.63 -14.35
N PHE A 82 -7.79 -15.37 -15.46
CA PHE A 82 -8.47 -16.67 -15.57
C PHE A 82 -7.93 -17.71 -14.59
N SER A 83 -6.61 -17.73 -14.35
CA SER A 83 -5.99 -18.65 -13.40
C SER A 83 -6.41 -18.33 -11.96
N LEU A 84 -6.47 -17.04 -11.60
CA LEU A 84 -6.97 -16.60 -10.30
C LEU A 84 -8.45 -16.92 -10.14
N TYR A 85 -9.26 -16.67 -11.17
CA TYR A 85 -10.68 -16.99 -11.19
C TYR A 85 -10.93 -18.49 -10.95
N GLN A 86 -10.26 -19.35 -11.71
CA GLN A 86 -10.34 -20.81 -11.53
C GLN A 86 -9.93 -21.25 -10.12
N MET A 87 -8.88 -20.64 -9.55
CA MET A 87 -8.45 -20.94 -8.18
C MET A 87 -9.52 -20.53 -7.15
N VAL A 88 -10.12 -19.35 -7.32
CA VAL A 88 -11.18 -18.83 -6.45
C VAL A 88 -12.43 -19.70 -6.54
N GLU A 89 -12.91 -20.00 -7.75
CA GLU A 89 -14.09 -20.86 -7.95
C GLU A 89 -13.86 -22.27 -7.40
N LYS A 90 -12.71 -22.88 -7.69
CA LYS A 90 -12.39 -24.21 -7.18
C LYS A 90 -12.42 -24.25 -5.66
N TYR A 91 -11.82 -23.26 -5.00
CA TYR A 91 -11.87 -23.15 -3.55
C TYR A 91 -13.31 -23.01 -3.02
N GLN A 92 -14.13 -22.17 -3.65
CA GLN A 92 -15.53 -21.97 -3.26
C GLN A 92 -16.40 -23.23 -3.45
N GLN A 93 -16.18 -23.97 -4.54
CA GLN A 93 -16.88 -25.23 -4.79
C GLN A 93 -16.51 -26.29 -3.75
N GLU A 94 -15.21 -26.44 -3.46
CA GLU A 94 -14.71 -27.39 -2.47
C GLU A 94 -15.19 -27.06 -1.05
N GLN A 95 -15.36 -25.77 -0.71
CA GLN A 95 -15.97 -25.32 0.55
C GLN A 95 -17.44 -25.73 0.63
N SER A 96 -18.22 -25.53 -0.44
CA SER A 96 -19.64 -25.86 -0.49
C SER A 96 -19.90 -27.36 -0.31
N GLU A 97 -19.01 -28.19 -0.85
CA GLU A 97 -19.04 -29.65 -0.73
C GLU A 97 -18.54 -30.16 0.64
N LYS A 98 -18.14 -29.26 1.56
CA LYS A 98 -17.54 -29.57 2.89
C LYS A 98 -16.35 -30.54 2.84
N LYS A 99 -15.60 -30.53 1.74
CA LYS A 99 -14.44 -31.42 1.53
C LYS A 99 -13.12 -30.86 2.07
N ILE A 100 -13.14 -29.71 2.76
CA ILE A 100 -11.92 -28.97 3.09
C ILE A 100 -11.47 -29.18 4.54
N GLU A 101 -10.24 -29.66 4.68
CA GLU A 101 -9.37 -29.47 5.85
C GLU A 101 -8.60 -28.13 5.72
N GLU A 102 -8.18 -27.53 6.85
CA GLU A 102 -7.41 -26.26 6.91
C GLU A 102 -6.16 -26.22 6.00
N VAL A 103 -5.68 -27.38 5.54
CA VAL A 103 -4.53 -27.55 4.63
C VAL A 103 -4.74 -26.87 3.27
N ASN A 104 -5.98 -26.71 2.78
CA ASN A 104 -6.24 -26.16 1.44
C ASN A 104 -6.02 -24.64 1.35
N ILE A 105 -6.49 -23.86 2.33
CA ILE A 105 -6.37 -22.39 2.27
C ILE A 105 -4.91 -21.91 2.37
N ALA A 106 -4.06 -22.62 3.13
CA ALA A 106 -2.64 -22.31 3.21
C ALA A 106 -1.95 -22.39 1.83
N SER A 107 -2.35 -23.38 1.00
CA SER A 107 -1.83 -23.52 -0.36
C SER A 107 -2.27 -22.38 -1.28
N VAL A 108 -3.50 -21.88 -1.11
CA VAL A 108 -4.02 -20.71 -1.82
C VAL A 108 -3.26 -19.46 -1.41
N VAL A 109 -3.03 -19.25 -0.10
CA VAL A 109 -2.23 -18.14 0.43
C VAL A 109 -0.82 -18.14 -0.17
N ASP A 110 -0.15 -19.29 -0.18
CA ASP A 110 1.21 -19.40 -0.74
C ASP A 110 1.23 -19.13 -2.26
N THR A 111 0.19 -19.56 -2.98
CA THR A 111 0.04 -19.29 -4.41
C THR A 111 -0.16 -17.80 -4.69
N LEU A 112 -1.02 -17.13 -3.91
CA LEU A 112 -1.26 -15.68 -4.03
C LEU A 112 -0.03 -14.84 -3.65
N LYS A 113 0.75 -15.27 -2.65
CA LYS A 113 2.03 -14.63 -2.31
C LYS A 113 3.03 -14.76 -3.45
N ARG A 114 3.22 -15.97 -3.99
CA ARG A 114 4.10 -16.20 -5.16
C ARG A 114 3.61 -15.41 -6.38
N PHE A 115 2.31 -15.24 -6.54
CA PHE A 115 1.73 -14.43 -7.61
C PHE A 115 2.14 -12.96 -7.52
N ILE A 116 2.13 -12.33 -6.34
CA ILE A 116 2.58 -10.94 -6.20
C ILE A 116 4.10 -10.85 -6.17
N GLU A 117 4.76 -11.66 -5.35
CA GLU A 117 6.20 -11.60 -5.16
C GLU A 117 6.95 -12.00 -6.43
N GLY A 118 6.44 -12.95 -7.21
CA GLY A 118 7.01 -13.37 -8.50
C GLY A 118 6.69 -12.44 -9.68
N SER A 119 6.24 -11.21 -9.42
CA SER A 119 5.94 -10.23 -10.46
C SER A 119 7.14 -9.36 -10.82
N THR A 120 7.09 -8.72 -11.99
CA THR A 120 8.08 -7.70 -12.36
C THR A 120 7.62 -6.31 -11.91
N LEU A 121 8.51 -5.32 -11.93
CA LEU A 121 8.16 -3.94 -11.61
C LEU A 121 6.97 -3.42 -12.43
N GLY A 122 6.91 -3.76 -13.73
CA GLY A 122 5.81 -3.37 -14.62
C GLY A 122 4.49 -4.09 -14.36
N GLU A 123 4.50 -5.27 -13.74
CA GLU A 123 3.30 -6.10 -13.51
C GLU A 123 2.70 -5.92 -12.10
N PHE A 124 3.51 -5.48 -11.14
CA PHE A 124 3.17 -5.43 -9.72
C PHE A 124 1.82 -4.76 -9.42
N HIS A 125 1.60 -3.53 -9.92
CA HIS A 125 0.39 -2.77 -9.63
C HIS A 125 -0.87 -3.46 -10.20
N THR A 126 -0.76 -4.05 -11.39
CA THR A 126 -1.85 -4.81 -12.02
C THR A 126 -2.17 -6.07 -11.22
N ARG A 127 -1.15 -6.79 -10.72
CA ARG A 127 -1.35 -7.97 -9.87
C ARG A 127 -1.94 -7.61 -8.51
N LEU A 128 -1.49 -6.52 -7.91
CA LEU A 128 -2.06 -5.99 -6.67
C LEU A 128 -3.54 -5.63 -6.85
N GLN A 129 -3.88 -4.96 -7.95
CA GLN A 129 -5.26 -4.60 -8.27
C GLN A 129 -6.15 -5.82 -8.48
N MET A 130 -5.65 -6.86 -9.17
CA MET A 130 -6.38 -8.13 -9.30
C MET A 130 -6.75 -8.75 -7.95
N LEU A 131 -5.88 -8.68 -6.92
CA LEU A 131 -6.25 -9.18 -5.58
C LEU A 131 -7.46 -8.47 -5.00
N LEU A 132 -7.54 -7.14 -5.17
CA LEU A 132 -8.67 -6.36 -4.70
C LEU A 132 -9.94 -6.66 -5.51
N GLU A 133 -9.82 -6.80 -6.83
CA GLU A 133 -10.94 -7.16 -7.70
C GLU A 133 -11.52 -8.52 -7.34
N PHE A 134 -10.67 -9.53 -7.09
CA PHE A 134 -11.12 -10.84 -6.63
C PHE A 134 -11.69 -10.81 -5.21
N HIS A 135 -11.17 -9.96 -4.31
CA HIS A 135 -11.81 -9.74 -3.01
C HIS A 135 -13.26 -9.25 -3.19
N CYS A 136 -13.46 -8.22 -4.02
CA CYS A 136 -14.80 -7.71 -4.32
C CYS A 136 -15.69 -8.75 -5.00
N HIS A 137 -15.15 -9.53 -5.95
CA HIS A 137 -15.87 -10.62 -6.60
C HIS A 137 -16.36 -11.66 -5.58
N VAL A 138 -15.49 -12.08 -4.66
CA VAL A 138 -15.84 -13.02 -3.59
C VAL A 138 -16.96 -12.48 -2.70
N LEU A 139 -16.89 -11.21 -2.30
CA LEU A 139 -17.95 -10.56 -1.50
C LEU A 139 -19.32 -10.56 -2.21
N LEU A 140 -19.33 -10.33 -3.53
CA LEU A 140 -20.57 -10.33 -4.31
C LEU A 140 -21.17 -11.72 -4.49
N MET A 141 -20.32 -12.76 -4.55
CA MET A 141 -20.73 -14.15 -4.76
C MET A 141 -21.22 -14.81 -3.46
N THR A 142 -20.66 -14.47 -2.30
CA THR A 142 -20.94 -15.19 -1.03
C THR A 142 -21.86 -14.45 -0.08
N GLN A 143 -22.97 -13.89 -0.58
CA GLN A 143 -23.94 -13.11 0.21
C GLN A 143 -24.56 -13.87 1.41
N LYS A 144 -24.38 -15.20 1.51
CA LYS A 144 -24.95 -16.05 2.56
C LYS A 144 -23.99 -16.42 3.70
N ASP A 145 -22.68 -16.34 3.49
CA ASP A 145 -21.68 -16.75 4.48
C ASP A 145 -21.05 -15.52 5.14
N GLU A 146 -21.38 -15.30 6.42
CA GLU A 146 -20.91 -14.14 7.21
C GLU A 146 -19.37 -14.08 7.37
N ASN A 147 -18.62 -15.15 7.05
CA ASN A 147 -17.17 -15.16 7.20
C ASN A 147 -16.46 -15.97 6.10
N ASN A 148 -16.30 -15.35 4.93
CA ASN A 148 -15.57 -15.96 3.82
C ASN A 148 -14.05 -15.84 4.02
N MET A 149 -13.40 -16.93 4.43
CA MET A 149 -11.95 -16.97 4.68
C MET A 149 -11.10 -16.56 3.47
N LEU A 150 -11.52 -16.87 2.25
CA LEU A 150 -10.80 -16.45 1.03
C LEU A 150 -10.92 -14.93 0.82
N GLY A 151 -12.10 -14.38 1.06
CA GLY A 151 -12.33 -12.93 1.04
C GLY A 151 -11.41 -12.19 2.03
N ASN A 152 -11.26 -12.74 3.25
CA ASN A 152 -10.36 -12.24 4.29
C ASN A 152 -8.89 -12.24 3.81
N VAL A 153 -8.44 -13.38 3.25
CA VAL A 153 -7.07 -13.53 2.74
C VAL A 153 -6.76 -12.53 1.64
N LEU A 154 -7.62 -12.40 0.64
CA LEU A 154 -7.42 -11.47 -0.49
C LEU A 154 -7.33 -10.02 -0.01
N TRP A 155 -8.21 -9.60 0.91
CA TRP A 155 -8.16 -8.28 1.52
C TRP A 155 -6.87 -8.00 2.27
N ASN A 156 -6.47 -8.91 3.15
CA ASN A 156 -5.28 -8.71 3.98
C ASN A 156 -3.99 -8.79 3.15
N LEU A 157 -3.94 -9.65 2.12
CA LEU A 157 -2.81 -9.69 1.18
C LEU A 157 -2.73 -8.41 0.34
N TYR A 158 -3.85 -7.92 -0.19
CA TYR A 158 -3.90 -6.64 -0.90
C TYR A 158 -3.32 -5.52 -0.03
N ASN A 159 -3.83 -5.34 1.19
CA ASN A 159 -3.36 -4.27 2.07
C ASN A 159 -1.90 -4.47 2.52
N TYR A 160 -1.47 -5.72 2.74
CA TYR A 160 -0.08 -6.02 3.06
C TYR A 160 0.87 -5.59 1.93
N TYR A 161 0.58 -5.91 0.67
CA TYR A 161 1.47 -5.52 -0.44
C TYR A 161 1.27 -4.07 -0.90
N LYS A 162 0.09 -3.48 -0.66
CA LYS A 162 -0.20 -2.07 -0.96
C LYS A 162 0.79 -1.13 -0.27
N GLN A 163 1.29 -1.48 0.92
CA GLN A 163 2.28 -0.67 1.64
C GLN A 163 3.58 -0.45 0.84
N PHE A 164 3.90 -1.34 -0.11
CA PHE A 164 5.10 -1.23 -0.95
C PHE A 164 4.83 -0.54 -2.30
N SER A 165 3.57 -0.17 -2.60
CA SER A 165 3.19 0.40 -3.90
C SER A 165 3.96 1.67 -4.23
N GLU A 166 4.16 2.56 -3.25
CA GLU A 166 4.92 3.79 -3.45
C GLU A 166 6.39 3.53 -3.74
N SER A 167 6.99 2.54 -3.08
CA SER A 167 8.39 2.14 -3.28
C SER A 167 8.61 1.58 -4.68
N VAL A 168 7.71 0.69 -5.13
CA VAL A 168 7.72 0.15 -6.49
C VAL A 168 7.51 1.26 -7.52
N HIS A 169 6.57 2.18 -7.27
CA HIS A 169 6.34 3.33 -8.15
C HIS A 169 7.54 4.27 -8.24
N ALA A 170 8.19 4.56 -7.10
CA ALA A 170 9.41 5.35 -7.05
C ALA A 170 10.53 4.70 -7.86
N LYS A 171 10.72 3.37 -7.76
CA LYS A 171 11.71 2.64 -8.55
C LYS A 171 11.41 2.70 -10.05
N LEU A 172 10.15 2.60 -10.44
CA LEU A 172 9.72 2.77 -11.83
C LEU A 172 10.06 4.16 -12.37
N ILE A 173 9.78 5.22 -11.60
CA ILE A 173 10.14 6.59 -11.97
C ILE A 173 11.66 6.75 -12.09
N GLU A 174 12.41 6.24 -11.12
CA GLU A 174 13.88 6.28 -11.10
C GLU A 174 14.48 5.65 -12.37
N GLN A 175 13.94 4.52 -12.82
CA GLN A 175 14.38 3.84 -14.04
C GLN A 175 13.90 4.51 -15.33
N ARG A 176 12.69 5.08 -15.33
CA ARG A 176 12.09 5.75 -16.49
C ARG A 176 12.76 7.10 -16.78
N HIS A 177 13.08 7.88 -15.75
CA HIS A 177 13.62 9.23 -15.87
C HIS A 177 14.89 9.36 -16.75
N PRO A 178 15.97 8.55 -16.58
CA PRO A 178 17.14 8.66 -17.44
C PRO A 178 16.84 8.33 -18.91
N ILE A 179 15.92 7.39 -19.16
CA ILE A 179 15.47 7.03 -20.51
C ILE A 179 14.75 8.21 -21.15
N GLU A 180 13.79 8.82 -20.45
CA GLU A 180 13.07 9.99 -20.95
C GLU A 180 14.00 11.17 -21.20
N LYS A 181 14.99 11.38 -20.32
CA LYS A 181 15.97 12.46 -20.48
C LYS A 181 16.81 12.27 -21.75
N GLU A 182 17.40 11.09 -21.95
CA GLU A 182 18.19 10.77 -23.14
C GLU A 182 17.34 10.90 -24.42
N LEU A 183 16.09 10.44 -24.38
CA LEU A 183 15.19 10.48 -25.53
C LEU A 183 14.75 11.91 -25.85
N LYS A 184 14.41 12.72 -24.84
CA LYS A 184 14.08 14.15 -25.01
C LYS A 184 15.25 14.95 -25.58
N GLU A 185 16.47 14.65 -25.14
CA GLU A 185 17.69 15.26 -25.68
C GLU A 185 17.91 14.85 -27.14
N PHE A 186 17.74 13.56 -27.46
CA PHE A 186 17.78 13.06 -28.84
C PHE A 186 16.75 13.75 -29.75
N VAL A 187 15.52 13.93 -29.28
CA VAL A 187 14.46 14.64 -30.02
C VAL A 187 14.89 16.09 -30.29
N LYS A 188 15.47 16.77 -29.28
CA LYS A 188 15.92 18.17 -29.40
C LYS A 188 17.05 18.35 -30.41
N ILE A 189 17.98 17.40 -30.51
CA ILE A 189 19.12 17.48 -31.44
C ILE A 189 18.80 16.94 -32.85
N SER A 190 17.68 16.24 -33.02
CA SER A 190 17.27 15.65 -34.30
C SER A 190 16.83 16.75 -35.27
N ARG A 191 17.73 17.13 -36.17
CA ARG A 191 17.47 18.09 -37.25
C ARG A 191 16.92 17.36 -38.48
N TRP A 192 16.01 18.02 -39.19
CA TRP A 192 15.33 17.49 -40.38
C TRP A 192 15.52 18.43 -41.57
N ASN A 193 16.78 18.82 -41.83
CA ASN A 193 17.15 19.82 -42.85
C ASN A 193 17.85 19.19 -44.06
N ASP A 194 17.73 17.88 -44.23
CA ASP A 194 18.53 17.12 -45.18
C ASP A 194 17.99 17.24 -46.61
N VAL A 195 18.84 17.75 -47.53
CA VAL A 195 18.49 17.99 -48.96
C VAL A 195 18.65 16.74 -49.83
N SER A 196 19.42 15.73 -49.38
CA SER A 196 19.69 14.52 -50.16
C SER A 196 18.93 13.29 -49.64
N PHE A 197 18.51 12.42 -50.57
CA PHE A 197 17.84 11.16 -50.25
C PHE A 197 18.61 10.33 -49.22
N TRP A 198 19.93 10.18 -49.40
CA TRP A 198 20.79 9.38 -48.52
C TRP A 198 20.85 9.91 -47.09
N ALA A 199 20.85 11.24 -46.92
CA ALA A 199 20.80 11.86 -45.60
C ALA A 199 19.44 11.65 -44.93
N VAL A 200 18.33 11.79 -45.68
CA VAL A 200 16.99 11.48 -45.17
C VAL A 200 16.89 10.01 -44.74
N LYS A 201 17.33 9.07 -45.58
CA LYS A 201 17.32 7.63 -45.26
C LYS A 201 18.09 7.33 -43.98
N GLN A 202 19.28 7.92 -43.81
CA GLN A 202 20.07 7.74 -42.60
C GLN A 202 19.39 8.32 -41.35
N SER A 203 18.77 9.50 -41.46
CA SER A 203 18.04 10.15 -40.37
C SER A 203 16.82 9.31 -39.94
N VAL A 204 16.08 8.78 -40.92
CA VAL A 204 14.95 7.87 -40.73
C VAL A 204 15.37 6.60 -40.00
N GLU A 205 16.40 5.90 -40.49
CA GLU A 205 16.90 4.68 -39.83
C GLU A 205 17.41 4.95 -38.41
N LYS A 206 18.09 6.09 -38.21
CA LYS A 206 18.62 6.49 -36.91
C LYS A 206 17.50 6.75 -35.90
N THR A 207 16.46 7.49 -36.29
CA THR A 207 15.32 7.80 -35.41
C THR A 207 14.57 6.53 -35.02
N HIS A 208 14.25 5.66 -35.99
CA HIS A 208 13.58 4.40 -35.73
C HIS A 208 14.39 3.47 -34.81
N ARG A 209 15.68 3.25 -35.10
CA ARG A 209 16.56 2.43 -34.26
C ARG A 209 16.69 2.98 -32.85
N THR A 210 16.79 4.30 -32.71
CA THR A 210 16.95 4.95 -31.40
C THR A 210 15.69 4.83 -30.55
N LEU A 211 14.51 5.08 -31.12
CA LEU A 211 13.24 4.87 -30.42
C LEU A 211 13.09 3.40 -29.98
N PHE A 212 13.31 2.45 -30.89
CA PHE A 212 13.24 1.03 -30.58
C PHE A 212 14.22 0.63 -29.46
N LYS A 213 15.46 1.13 -29.52
CA LYS A 213 16.47 0.91 -28.48
C LYS A 213 15.99 1.38 -27.10
N PHE A 214 15.41 2.58 -27.01
CA PHE A 214 14.92 3.10 -25.74
C PHE A 214 13.67 2.38 -25.24
N MET A 215 12.76 1.99 -26.14
CA MET A 215 11.63 1.12 -25.80
C MET A 215 12.12 -0.21 -25.22
N LYS A 216 13.13 -0.85 -25.83
CA LYS A 216 13.74 -2.08 -25.33
C LYS A 216 14.48 -1.90 -24.00
N LYS A 217 15.16 -0.76 -23.82
CA LYS A 217 15.79 -0.40 -22.54
C LYS A 217 14.74 -0.26 -21.43
N PHE A 218 13.60 0.36 -21.73
CA PHE A 218 12.50 0.49 -20.77
C PHE A 218 11.78 -0.84 -20.52
N GLU A 219 11.56 -1.64 -21.56
CA GLU A 219 11.00 -2.99 -21.45
C GLU A 219 11.85 -3.88 -20.53
N ALA A 220 13.18 -3.79 -20.64
CA ALA A 220 14.10 -4.50 -19.75
C ALA A 220 13.98 -4.03 -18.30
N ALA A 221 13.90 -2.72 -18.07
CA ALA A 221 13.72 -2.15 -16.73
C ALA A 221 12.39 -2.60 -16.08
N LEU A 222 11.28 -2.56 -16.84
CA LEU A 222 9.98 -3.06 -16.38
C LEU A 222 9.96 -4.57 -16.10
N GLY A 223 10.85 -5.32 -16.77
CA GLY A 223 11.01 -6.76 -16.62
C GLY A 223 11.82 -7.17 -15.39
N GLU A 224 12.43 -6.22 -14.67
CA GLU A 224 13.15 -6.51 -13.45
C GLU A 224 12.22 -7.05 -12.35
N PRO A 225 12.67 -8.03 -11.54
CA PRO A 225 11.87 -8.60 -10.46
C PRO A 225 11.47 -7.52 -9.42
N CYS A 226 10.22 -7.52 -8.96
CA CYS A 226 9.74 -6.48 -8.05
C CYS A 226 10.26 -6.63 -6.61
N GLN A 227 10.82 -7.80 -6.24
CA GLN A 227 11.20 -8.12 -4.85
C GLN A 227 12.19 -7.11 -4.26
N SER A 228 13.12 -6.59 -5.07
CA SER A 228 14.09 -5.58 -4.63
C SER A 228 13.44 -4.24 -4.27
N ALA A 229 12.23 -3.98 -4.77
CA ALA A 229 11.44 -2.79 -4.49
C ALA A 229 10.33 -3.03 -3.45
N LEU A 230 10.17 -4.25 -2.93
CA LEU A 230 9.27 -4.55 -1.79
C LEU A 230 9.90 -4.15 -0.46
N VAL A 231 10.31 -2.88 -0.38
CA VAL A 231 11.01 -2.28 0.76
C VAL A 231 10.29 -1.02 1.17
N GLU A 232 10.25 -0.73 2.47
CA GLU A 232 9.74 0.53 3.00
C GLU A 232 10.63 1.70 2.57
N LEU A 233 10.02 2.83 2.22
CA LEU A 233 10.77 4.03 1.84
C LEU A 233 11.44 4.67 3.08
N PRO A 234 12.71 5.10 2.99
CA PRO A 234 13.44 5.72 4.11
C PRO A 234 12.74 6.96 4.69
N LYS A 235 12.04 7.74 3.85
CA LYS A 235 11.26 8.92 4.28
C LYS A 235 10.19 8.59 5.35
N GLU A 236 9.76 7.34 5.44
CA GLU A 236 8.77 6.90 6.44
C GLU A 236 9.39 6.27 7.69
N GLU A 237 10.65 5.84 7.63
CA GLU A 237 11.47 5.61 8.83
C GLU A 237 11.85 6.96 9.45
N GLU A 238 12.14 7.98 8.64
CA GLU A 238 12.36 9.34 9.10
C GLU A 238 11.08 10.03 9.61
N LEU A 239 9.86 9.74 9.12
CA LEU A 239 8.63 10.29 9.74
C LEU A 239 8.40 9.80 11.18
N ILE A 240 8.93 8.63 11.52
CA ILE A 240 9.03 8.16 12.91
C ILE A 240 10.07 8.99 13.68
N SER A 241 11.13 9.44 13.00
CA SER A 241 12.19 10.32 13.53
C SER A 241 11.89 11.83 13.47
N LEU A 242 10.91 12.28 12.69
CA LEU A 242 10.61 13.69 12.37
C LEU A 242 9.51 14.27 13.26
N GLN A 243 8.94 13.50 14.19
CA GLN A 243 8.37 14.10 15.40
C GLN A 243 9.41 14.97 16.13
N ASP A 244 10.72 14.78 15.87
CA ASP A 244 11.83 15.46 16.54
C ASP A 244 12.54 16.57 15.72
N GLN A 245 12.19 16.87 14.46
CA GLN A 245 12.85 17.97 13.73
C GLN A 245 11.95 19.20 13.58
N LYS A 246 11.96 20.03 14.62
CA LYS A 246 11.46 21.42 14.65
C LYS A 246 10.01 21.59 14.17
N THR A 247 9.07 20.97 14.85
CA THR A 247 7.75 21.61 15.01
C THR A 247 7.82 22.51 16.26
N PRO A 248 7.25 23.73 16.23
CA PRO A 248 7.20 24.59 17.42
C PRO A 248 6.57 23.81 18.59
N GLU A 249 6.90 24.21 19.83
CA GLU A 249 6.61 23.55 21.14
C GLU A 249 5.13 23.21 21.46
N ASN A 250 4.22 23.14 20.48
CA ASN A 250 2.78 23.06 20.67
C ASN A 250 2.00 22.23 19.62
N VAL A 251 2.63 21.34 18.84
CA VAL A 251 1.89 20.46 17.92
C VAL A 251 1.50 19.17 18.64
N GLU A 252 0.23 19.09 19.10
CA GLU A 252 -0.36 17.87 19.66
C GLU A 252 -0.24 16.69 18.68
N THR A 253 0.12 15.50 19.17
CA THR A 253 0.10 14.28 18.35
C THR A 253 -1.33 13.94 17.91
N ASN A 254 -1.51 13.14 16.85
CA ASN A 254 -2.85 12.70 16.43
C ASN A 254 -3.63 12.00 17.57
N ILE A 255 -2.91 11.26 18.42
CA ILE A 255 -3.48 10.58 19.59
C ILE A 255 -3.89 11.59 20.66
N GLN A 256 -3.05 12.59 20.96
CA GLN A 256 -3.39 13.66 21.90
C GLN A 256 -4.59 14.49 21.42
N ASN A 257 -4.61 14.86 20.14
CA ASN A 257 -5.74 15.55 19.51
C ASN A 257 -7.04 14.74 19.64
N LEU A 258 -7.00 13.44 19.30
CA LEU A 258 -8.15 12.54 19.43
C LEU A 258 -8.62 12.46 20.88
N ASN A 259 -7.70 12.25 21.83
CA ASN A 259 -8.01 12.19 23.26
C ASN A 259 -8.61 13.50 23.76
N ASN A 260 -8.08 14.65 23.34
CA ASN A 260 -8.61 15.96 23.70
C ASN A 260 -10.02 16.18 23.17
N ILE A 261 -10.31 15.75 21.94
CA ILE A 261 -11.66 15.81 21.37
C ILE A 261 -12.61 14.85 22.11
N LEU A 262 -12.14 13.64 22.45
CA LEU A 262 -12.91 12.68 23.25
C LEU A 262 -13.21 13.23 24.65
N ARG A 263 -12.21 13.80 25.35
CA ARG A 263 -12.38 14.47 26.65
C ARG A 263 -13.42 15.59 26.54
N LYS A 264 -13.27 16.49 25.57
CA LYS A 264 -14.24 17.59 25.31
C LYS A 264 -15.65 17.04 25.07
N ARG A 265 -15.78 15.97 24.29
CA ARG A 265 -17.08 15.36 23.97
C ARG A 265 -17.79 14.73 25.15
N LEU A 266 -17.05 13.96 25.93
CA LEU A 266 -17.60 13.26 27.07
C LEU A 266 -18.03 14.28 28.15
N THR A 267 -17.37 15.43 28.24
CA THR A 267 -17.76 16.56 29.10
C THR A 267 -18.97 17.34 28.54
N VAL A 268 -18.97 17.76 27.26
CA VAL A 268 -20.08 18.54 26.67
C VAL A 268 -21.40 17.76 26.61
N LYS A 269 -21.38 16.47 26.29
CA LYS A 269 -22.59 15.63 26.34
C LYS A 269 -23.13 15.47 27.76
N LEU A 270 -22.31 15.66 28.78
CA LEU A 270 -22.76 15.62 30.17
C LEU A 270 -23.48 16.92 30.59
N ASP A 271 -23.06 18.06 30.05
CA ASP A 271 -23.61 19.37 30.39
C ASP A 271 -24.86 19.72 29.56
N ALA A 272 -24.83 19.51 28.24
CA ALA A 272 -25.98 19.75 27.36
C ALA A 272 -27.18 18.84 27.67
N THR A 273 -26.95 17.69 28.31
CA THR A 273 -28.02 16.74 28.65
C THR A 273 -28.65 16.97 30.03
N GLN A 274 -28.19 17.98 30.77
CA GLN A 274 -28.91 18.52 31.94
C GLN A 274 -30.06 19.46 31.53
N GLY A 275 -30.03 20.00 30.31
CA GLY A 275 -31.02 20.95 29.79
C GLY A 275 -32.06 20.41 28.79
N LEU A 276 -31.99 19.13 28.39
CA LEU A 276 -33.06 18.52 27.59
C LEU A 276 -34.26 18.22 28.50
N HIS A 277 -35.20 19.17 28.56
CA HIS A 277 -36.53 18.96 29.11
C HIS A 277 -37.21 17.85 28.29
N LEU A 278 -37.52 16.73 28.95
CA LEU A 278 -38.33 15.62 28.41
C LEU A 278 -39.82 16.03 28.35
N GLU A 279 -40.11 17.26 27.93
CA GLU A 279 -41.49 17.77 27.83
C GLU A 279 -42.24 17.15 26.65
N ASP A 280 -41.54 16.60 25.65
CA ASP A 280 -42.15 16.01 24.45
C ASP A 280 -42.90 14.68 24.68
N PHE A 281 -42.86 14.10 25.89
CA PHE A 281 -43.62 12.88 26.24
C PHE A 281 -44.88 13.15 27.06
N GLN A 282 -45.25 14.42 27.30
CA GLN A 282 -46.40 14.79 28.16
C GLN A 282 -47.79 14.44 27.58
N GLY A 283 -47.89 13.67 26.50
CA GLY A 283 -49.15 13.27 25.88
C GLY A 283 -49.47 11.76 25.87
N TRP A 284 -48.55 10.87 26.31
CA TRP A 284 -48.76 9.41 26.21
C TRP A 284 -49.07 8.77 27.58
N PRO A 285 -50.23 8.10 27.76
CA PRO A 285 -50.65 7.57 29.05
C PRO A 285 -49.94 6.24 29.34
N PHE A 286 -48.68 6.30 29.77
CA PHE A 286 -47.97 5.12 30.25
C PHE A 286 -48.16 4.94 31.75
N HIS A 287 -48.34 3.69 32.18
CA HIS A 287 -48.39 3.37 33.61
C HIS A 287 -47.09 3.82 34.33
N PRO A 288 -47.16 4.45 35.51
CA PRO A 288 -45.99 4.97 36.24
C PRO A 288 -44.91 3.92 36.58
N GLU A 289 -45.32 2.65 36.71
CA GLU A 289 -44.42 1.52 37.01
C GLU A 289 -43.81 0.87 35.76
N SER A 290 -44.34 1.17 34.58
CA SER A 290 -43.81 0.68 33.30
C SER A 290 -42.41 1.24 33.02
N LEU A 291 -41.64 0.54 32.19
CA LEU A 291 -40.31 0.98 31.77
C LEU A 291 -40.37 2.33 31.03
N GLN A 292 -41.45 2.57 30.28
CA GLN A 292 -41.74 3.79 29.53
C GLN A 292 -42.00 4.96 30.48
N GLY A 293 -42.84 4.79 31.50
CA GLY A 293 -43.08 5.81 32.54
C GLY A 293 -41.84 6.14 33.38
N ARG A 294 -40.93 5.16 33.55
CA ARG A 294 -39.66 5.33 34.29
C ARG A 294 -38.50 5.84 33.43
N LEU A 295 -38.68 5.96 32.11
CA LEU A 295 -37.64 6.33 31.16
C LEU A 295 -36.88 7.63 31.55
N PRO A 296 -37.53 8.73 32.00
CA PRO A 296 -36.80 9.93 32.42
C PRO A 296 -35.83 9.66 33.59
N LYS A 297 -36.28 8.89 34.59
CA LYS A 297 -35.47 8.52 35.77
C LYS A 297 -34.32 7.59 35.38
N LEU A 298 -34.59 6.60 34.52
CA LEU A 298 -33.59 5.65 34.03
C LEU A 298 -32.54 6.34 33.16
N THR A 299 -32.95 7.25 32.27
CA THR A 299 -32.04 8.07 31.47
C THR A 299 -31.14 8.94 32.34
N LYS A 300 -31.68 9.57 33.40
CA LYS A 300 -30.87 10.32 34.37
C LYS A 300 -29.86 9.43 35.10
N ARG A 301 -30.24 8.20 35.47
CA ARG A 301 -29.33 7.22 36.10
C ARG A 301 -28.24 6.75 35.14
N MET A 302 -28.60 6.41 33.91
CA MET A 302 -27.65 6.05 32.85
C MET A 302 -26.62 7.17 32.63
N LYS A 303 -27.09 8.43 32.48
CA LYS A 303 -26.21 9.61 32.34
C LYS A 303 -25.22 9.73 33.50
N LYS A 304 -25.67 9.56 34.76
CA LYS A 304 -24.77 9.57 35.93
C LYS A 304 -23.71 8.46 35.86
N ILE A 305 -24.09 7.24 35.50
CA ILE A 305 -23.15 6.12 35.36
C ILE A 305 -22.12 6.42 34.26
N CYS A 306 -22.56 6.90 33.09
CA CYS A 306 -21.66 7.30 32.00
C CYS A 306 -20.70 8.41 32.45
N ALA A 307 -21.19 9.42 33.17
CA ALA A 307 -20.37 10.50 33.73
C ALA A 307 -19.27 9.99 34.66
N THR A 308 -19.64 9.10 35.58
CA THR A 308 -18.70 8.49 36.53
C THR A 308 -17.68 7.65 35.78
N LEU A 309 -18.11 6.83 34.82
CA LEU A 309 -17.21 6.02 34.01
C LEU A 309 -16.21 6.88 33.25
N VAL A 310 -16.66 7.94 32.59
CA VAL A 310 -15.79 8.88 31.86
C VAL A 310 -14.77 9.54 32.79
N LYS A 311 -15.21 10.07 33.93
CA LYS A 311 -14.33 10.82 34.85
C LYS A 311 -13.25 9.95 35.50
N HIS A 312 -13.52 8.67 35.71
CA HIS A 312 -12.57 7.74 36.34
C HIS A 312 -11.79 6.92 35.31
N ASN A 313 -11.96 7.17 34.01
CA ASN A 313 -11.31 6.38 32.97
C ASN A 313 -9.91 6.91 32.67
N SER A 314 -8.89 6.21 33.15
CA SER A 314 -7.48 6.50 32.86
C SER A 314 -7.00 5.98 31.49
N ILE A 315 -7.88 5.39 30.67
CA ILE A 315 -7.47 4.77 29.40
C ILE A 315 -6.81 5.77 28.44
N LEU A 316 -7.30 7.02 28.39
CA LEU A 316 -6.74 8.04 27.49
C LEU A 316 -5.30 8.38 27.91
N ASP A 317 -5.07 8.53 29.22
CA ASP A 317 -3.75 8.79 29.78
C ASP A 317 -2.82 7.57 29.60
N LEU A 318 -3.34 6.35 29.75
CA LEU A 318 -2.58 5.12 29.51
C LEU A 318 -2.16 4.98 28.04
N VAL A 319 -3.01 5.39 27.09
CA VAL A 319 -2.69 5.39 25.66
C VAL A 319 -1.63 6.44 25.34
N GLU A 320 -1.74 7.66 25.87
CA GLU A 320 -0.71 8.70 25.74
C GLU A 320 0.63 8.25 26.34
N ASN A 321 0.62 7.64 27.52
CA ASN A 321 1.83 7.12 28.18
C ASN A 321 2.49 6.00 27.36
N LEU A 322 1.68 5.14 26.72
CA LEU A 322 2.21 4.08 25.86
C LEU A 322 2.85 4.65 24.60
N ASP A 323 2.23 5.67 23.99
CA ASP A 323 2.76 6.37 22.81
C ASP A 323 4.11 7.03 23.14
N ASN A 324 4.17 7.80 24.23
CA ASN A 324 5.40 8.43 24.72
C ASN A 324 6.50 7.39 25.00
N PHE A 325 6.15 6.28 25.67
CA PHE A 325 7.09 5.18 25.92
C PHE A 325 7.63 4.60 24.60
N THR A 326 6.79 4.41 23.58
CA THR A 326 7.28 3.92 22.28
C THR A 326 8.20 4.92 21.60
N GLY A 327 7.92 6.22 21.69
CA GLY A 327 8.81 7.29 21.24
C GLY A 327 10.17 7.24 21.93
N ASP A 328 10.19 7.14 23.26
CA ASP A 328 11.43 7.04 24.04
C ASP A 328 12.30 5.83 23.65
N VAL A 329 11.67 4.67 23.41
CA VAL A 329 12.38 3.47 22.95
C VAL A 329 13.01 3.69 21.58
N ILE A 330 12.29 4.33 20.66
CA ILE A 330 12.76 4.63 19.31
C ILE A 330 13.93 5.61 19.35
N SER A 331 13.80 6.73 20.06
CA SER A 331 14.85 7.75 20.18
C SER A 331 16.11 7.19 20.87
N SER A 332 15.93 6.36 21.89
CA SER A 332 17.04 5.63 22.54
C SER A 332 17.73 4.66 21.58
N ALA A 333 16.98 3.92 20.76
CA ALA A 333 17.53 3.01 19.76
C ALA A 333 18.37 3.75 18.70
N HIS A 334 17.86 4.86 18.16
CA HIS A 334 18.60 5.69 17.20
C HIS A 334 19.87 6.27 17.80
N LYS A 335 19.80 6.79 19.04
CA LYS A 335 20.98 7.29 19.75
C LYS A 335 22.05 6.22 19.89
N LEU A 336 21.68 5.01 20.30
CA LEU A 336 22.61 3.89 20.46
C LEU A 336 23.14 3.36 19.13
N GLN A 337 22.36 3.46 18.04
CA GLN A 337 22.79 3.06 16.70
C GLN A 337 23.87 3.99 16.14
N ASN A 338 23.74 5.29 16.38
CA ASN A 338 24.64 6.32 15.85
C ASN A 338 25.94 6.49 16.65
N MET A 339 26.07 5.84 17.82
CA MET A 339 27.32 5.85 18.59
C MET A 339 28.38 4.98 17.89
N SER A 340 29.44 5.61 17.39
CA SER A 340 30.59 4.95 16.74
C SER A 340 31.86 5.02 17.59
N VAL A 341 32.76 4.06 17.39
CA VAL A 341 34.10 4.04 17.99
C VAL A 341 34.98 5.06 17.27
N ASN A 342 35.81 5.80 18.01
CA ASN A 342 36.71 6.78 17.41
C ASN A 342 37.86 6.08 16.66
N LEU A 343 37.84 6.16 15.34
CA LEU A 343 38.82 5.50 14.46
C LEU A 343 40.25 6.09 14.56
N THR A 344 40.39 7.25 15.19
CA THR A 344 41.67 7.95 15.41
C THR A 344 42.39 7.49 16.69
N SER A 345 41.74 6.74 17.58
CA SER A 345 42.31 6.26 18.84
C SER A 345 43.21 5.03 18.66
N GLU A 346 44.07 4.73 19.63
CA GLU A 346 44.88 3.49 19.66
C GLU A 346 44.00 2.23 19.60
N LYS A 347 44.51 1.16 18.95
CA LYS A 347 43.76 -0.10 18.75
C LYS A 347 43.22 -0.74 20.05
N GLU A 348 43.90 -0.56 21.18
CA GLU A 348 43.41 -1.05 22.48
C GLU A 348 42.25 -0.21 23.03
N LYS A 349 42.30 1.11 22.88
CA LYS A 349 41.21 2.03 23.24
C LYS A 349 39.99 1.84 22.35
N GLN A 350 40.21 1.60 21.05
CA GLN A 350 39.13 1.23 20.14
C GLN A 350 38.42 -0.06 20.58
N LYS A 351 39.18 -1.09 21.00
CA LYS A 351 38.61 -2.35 21.50
C LYS A 351 37.85 -2.17 22.82
N SER A 352 38.32 -1.31 23.73
CA SER A 352 37.62 -1.04 25.00
C SER A 352 36.34 -0.21 24.78
N GLU A 353 36.39 0.81 23.93
CA GLU A 353 35.23 1.61 23.51
C GLU A 353 34.17 0.72 22.84
N ALA A 354 34.56 -0.16 21.91
CA ALA A 354 33.66 -1.10 21.26
C ALA A 354 32.97 -2.03 22.28
N LYS A 355 33.72 -2.57 23.25
CA LYS A 355 33.16 -3.40 24.33
C LYS A 355 32.19 -2.62 25.22
N HIS A 356 32.51 -1.36 25.56
CA HIS A 356 31.63 -0.51 26.35
C HIS A 356 30.32 -0.21 25.61
N LEU A 357 30.39 0.13 24.32
CA LEU A 357 29.21 0.32 23.47
C LEU A 357 28.34 -0.92 23.39
N LEU A 358 28.95 -2.11 23.21
CA LEU A 358 28.24 -3.37 23.19
C LEU A 358 27.50 -3.62 24.53
N LEU A 359 28.17 -3.39 25.66
CA LEU A 359 27.59 -3.56 26.99
C LEU A 359 26.42 -2.58 27.22
N GLN A 360 26.54 -1.34 26.75
CA GLN A 360 25.46 -0.35 26.81
C GLN A 360 24.24 -0.79 25.99
N LYS A 361 24.45 -1.29 24.77
CA LYS A 361 23.38 -1.84 23.92
C LYS A 361 22.70 -3.05 24.56
N GLN A 362 23.47 -3.98 25.14
CA GLN A 362 22.93 -5.14 25.84
C GLN A 362 22.14 -4.74 27.10
N ARG A 363 22.62 -3.75 27.86
CA ARG A 363 21.92 -3.23 29.04
C ARG A 363 20.61 -2.55 28.67
N ALA A 364 20.60 -1.73 27.62
CA ALA A 364 19.39 -1.08 27.12
C ALA A 364 18.35 -2.12 26.68
N LEU A 365 18.77 -3.14 25.95
CA LEU A 365 17.89 -4.24 25.52
C LEU A 365 17.34 -5.05 26.70
N ALA A 366 18.16 -5.36 27.70
CA ALA A 366 17.71 -6.04 28.91
C ALA A 366 16.72 -5.18 29.72
N GLY A 367 16.97 -3.87 29.79
CA GLY A 367 16.05 -2.89 30.38
C GLY A 367 14.71 -2.86 29.66
N LEU A 368 14.70 -2.89 28.33
CA LEU A 368 13.49 -2.97 27.52
C LEU A 368 12.70 -4.25 27.83
N PHE A 369 13.35 -5.42 27.88
CA PHE A 369 12.66 -6.67 28.24
C PHE A 369 12.00 -6.63 29.62
N LYS A 370 12.64 -5.97 30.60
CA LYS A 370 12.07 -5.80 31.94
C LYS A 370 10.83 -4.90 31.91
N HIS A 371 10.89 -3.78 31.18
CA HIS A 371 9.74 -2.90 31.01
C HIS A 371 8.58 -3.60 30.31
N LEU A 372 8.84 -4.31 29.20
CA LEU A 372 7.83 -5.10 28.49
C LEU A 372 7.19 -6.17 29.38
N ALA A 373 7.97 -6.82 30.25
CA ALA A 373 7.42 -7.77 31.22
C ALA A 373 6.53 -7.08 32.27
N ASN A 374 6.95 -5.92 32.78
CA ASN A 374 6.20 -5.14 33.75
C ASN A 374 4.88 -4.60 33.17
N THR A 375 4.82 -4.30 31.87
CA THR A 375 3.58 -3.90 31.18
C THR A 375 2.65 -5.09 30.87
N GLY A 376 3.03 -6.32 31.26
CA GLY A 376 2.21 -7.52 31.13
C GLY A 376 2.51 -8.40 29.92
N LEU A 377 3.55 -8.09 29.14
CA LEU A 377 3.97 -8.94 28.03
C LEU A 377 4.80 -10.14 28.52
N SER A 378 4.72 -11.25 27.80
CA SER A 378 5.47 -12.47 28.14
C SER A 378 6.06 -13.11 26.90
N TYR A 379 7.39 -13.19 26.85
CA TYR A 379 8.07 -13.86 25.75
C TYR A 379 7.69 -15.35 25.66
N ARG A 380 7.46 -16.03 26.80
CA ARG A 380 7.04 -17.44 26.82
C ARG A 380 5.66 -17.65 26.19
N LYS A 381 4.70 -16.74 26.46
CA LYS A 381 3.37 -16.78 25.83
C LYS A 381 3.48 -16.60 24.32
N GLY A 382 4.36 -15.70 23.86
CA GLY A 382 4.60 -15.50 22.43
C GLY A 382 5.26 -16.69 21.75
N LEU A 383 6.30 -17.28 22.34
CA LEU A 383 6.94 -18.49 21.79
C LEU A 383 5.96 -19.67 21.67
N THR A 384 5.09 -19.84 22.67
CA THR A 384 4.03 -20.86 22.63
C THR A 384 3.06 -20.59 21.48
N TRP A 385 2.67 -19.32 21.31
CA TRP A 385 1.78 -18.91 20.23
C TRP A 385 2.38 -19.19 18.84
N THR A 386 3.65 -18.84 18.62
CA THR A 386 4.37 -19.13 17.37
C THR A 386 4.46 -20.62 17.05
N ARG A 387 4.57 -21.48 18.06
CA ARG A 387 4.59 -22.95 17.86
C ARG A 387 3.20 -23.52 17.55
N SER A 388 2.17 -22.95 18.16
CA SER A 388 0.78 -23.45 18.03
C SER A 388 0.08 -22.98 16.75
N GLN A 389 0.51 -21.86 16.17
CA GLN A 389 -0.20 -21.19 15.09
C GLN A 389 0.80 -20.67 14.06
N SER A 390 0.59 -21.04 12.79
CA SER A 390 1.36 -20.46 11.69
C SER A 390 1.14 -18.95 11.67
N SER A 391 2.18 -18.19 11.31
CA SER A 391 2.17 -16.72 11.17
C SER A 391 1.09 -16.17 10.22
N GLN A 392 0.37 -17.06 9.52
CA GLN A 392 -0.70 -16.75 8.57
C GLN A 392 -2.01 -16.31 9.25
N ASN A 393 -2.15 -16.44 10.58
CA ASN A 393 -3.34 -16.02 11.31
C ASN A 393 -3.75 -14.56 11.16
N MET A 394 -2.82 -13.68 10.78
CA MET A 394 -3.13 -12.29 10.46
C MET A 394 -3.82 -12.13 9.10
N LEU A 395 -3.52 -13.00 8.13
CA LEU A 395 -4.13 -12.96 6.80
C LEU A 395 -5.57 -13.49 6.81
N PHE A 396 -5.94 -14.29 7.80
CA PHE A 396 -7.30 -14.83 7.96
C PHE A 396 -8.24 -13.89 8.72
N LEU A 397 -7.77 -12.73 9.18
CA LEU A 397 -8.61 -11.78 9.92
C LEU A 397 -9.72 -11.22 9.05
N HIS A 398 -10.91 -11.07 9.63
CA HIS A 398 -12.01 -10.43 8.94
C HIS A 398 -11.63 -9.01 8.51
N PRO A 399 -11.92 -8.60 7.26
CA PRO A 399 -11.67 -7.27 6.74
C PRO A 399 -12.18 -6.18 7.68
N LEU A 400 -11.36 -5.15 7.89
CA LEU A 400 -11.72 -3.98 8.65
C LEU A 400 -11.38 -2.74 7.85
N ASP A 401 -12.42 -2.07 7.35
CA ASP A 401 -12.37 -0.76 6.72
C ASP A 401 -13.23 0.22 7.52
N LEU A 402 -12.58 0.86 8.51
CA LEU A 402 -13.27 1.79 9.39
C LEU A 402 -13.74 3.04 8.63
N ASN A 403 -13.04 3.47 7.58
CA ASN A 403 -13.43 4.65 6.80
C ASN A 403 -14.75 4.39 6.06
N ARG A 404 -14.92 3.21 5.46
CA ARG A 404 -16.21 2.78 4.87
C ARG A 404 -17.32 2.70 5.93
N ALA A 405 -17.03 2.08 7.08
CA ALA A 405 -18.01 1.94 8.17
C ALA A 405 -18.45 3.30 8.74
N LEU A 406 -17.52 4.25 8.89
CA LEU A 406 -17.82 5.61 9.34
C LEU A 406 -18.61 6.39 8.28
N ALA A 407 -18.29 6.21 6.99
CA ALA A 407 -19.00 6.86 5.90
C ALA A 407 -20.44 6.36 5.72
N SER A 408 -20.74 5.11 6.09
CA SER A 408 -22.10 4.56 6.03
C SER A 408 -23.05 5.15 7.07
N VAL A 409 -22.57 5.92 8.04
CA VAL A 409 -23.39 6.46 9.12
C VAL A 409 -23.72 7.93 8.90
N THR A 410 -25.01 8.25 8.80
CA THR A 410 -25.50 9.63 8.67
C THR A 410 -25.19 10.44 9.94
N CYS A 411 -24.45 11.53 9.79
CA CYS A 411 -24.05 12.37 10.90
C CYS A 411 -25.00 13.56 11.09
N MET A 412 -25.77 13.58 12.18
CA MET A 412 -26.76 14.64 12.44
C MET A 412 -26.16 15.93 13.04
N HIS A 413 -24.92 15.90 13.56
CA HIS A 413 -24.32 17.05 14.26
C HIS A 413 -22.91 17.40 13.74
N LYS A 414 -22.63 18.71 13.57
CA LYS A 414 -21.30 19.23 13.16
C LYS A 414 -20.15 18.70 14.02
N LEU A 415 -20.38 18.59 15.31
CA LEU A 415 -19.42 18.05 16.27
C LEU A 415 -19.18 16.54 16.00
N ASP A 416 -20.20 15.75 15.67
CA ASP A 416 -20.06 14.33 15.27
C ASP A 416 -19.23 14.16 14.01
N ALA A 417 -19.30 15.10 13.07
CA ALA A 417 -18.43 15.11 11.89
C ALA A 417 -16.95 15.34 12.25
N THR A 418 -16.62 16.24 13.20
CA THR A 418 -15.23 16.48 13.59
C THR A 418 -14.61 15.28 14.31
N LEU A 419 -15.35 14.61 15.18
CA LEU A 419 -14.87 13.40 15.86
C LEU A 419 -14.65 12.26 14.86
N ILE A 420 -15.60 12.03 13.94
CA ILE A 420 -15.49 10.99 12.92
C ILE A 420 -14.28 11.24 12.00
N SER A 421 -14.09 12.50 11.58
CA SER A 421 -12.92 12.89 10.78
C SER A 421 -11.59 12.59 11.50
N GLN A 422 -11.51 12.88 12.80
CA GLN A 422 -10.29 12.66 13.58
C GLN A 422 -10.02 11.17 13.86
N ILE A 423 -11.08 10.38 14.06
CA ILE A 423 -10.98 8.91 14.11
C ILE A 423 -10.47 8.37 12.78
N SER A 424 -11.01 8.84 11.65
CA SER A 424 -10.59 8.43 10.31
C SER A 424 -9.10 8.75 10.05
N LEU A 425 -8.65 9.97 10.38
CA LEU A 425 -7.24 10.36 10.28
C LEU A 425 -6.33 9.50 11.15
N SER A 426 -6.74 9.18 12.38
CA SER A 426 -5.98 8.33 13.29
C SER A 426 -5.94 6.87 12.81
N TRP A 427 -7.05 6.40 12.24
CA TRP A 427 -7.20 5.03 11.74
C TRP A 427 -6.27 4.71 10.58
N ASP A 428 -6.07 5.66 9.65
CA ASP A 428 -5.15 5.46 8.52
C ASP A 428 -3.73 5.15 9.02
N GLY A 429 -3.28 5.84 10.07
CA GLY A 429 -2.04 5.53 10.79
C GLY A 429 -2.06 4.14 11.41
N CYS A 430 -3.10 3.78 12.17
CA CYS A 430 -3.24 2.46 12.79
C CYS A 430 -3.19 1.32 11.76
N GLN A 431 -3.90 1.47 10.64
CA GLN A 431 -3.94 0.49 9.56
C GLN A 431 -2.57 0.32 8.92
N LYS A 432 -1.88 1.43 8.63
CA LYS A 432 -0.53 1.43 8.09
C LYS A 432 0.44 0.71 9.02
N TYR A 433 0.47 1.09 10.30
CA TYR A 433 1.36 0.45 11.28
C TYR A 433 1.04 -1.01 11.52
N PHE A 434 -0.21 -1.46 11.36
CA PHE A 434 -0.55 -2.87 11.49
C PHE A 434 0.16 -3.74 10.43
N TYR A 435 0.07 -3.38 9.14
CA TYR A 435 0.73 -4.13 8.07
C TYR A 435 2.25 -3.95 8.07
N ARG A 436 2.72 -2.77 8.49
CA ARG A 436 4.16 -2.51 8.70
C ARG A 436 4.72 -3.38 9.82
N SER A 437 4.02 -3.49 10.95
CA SER A 437 4.41 -4.37 12.06
C SER A 437 4.47 -5.83 11.62
N LEU A 438 3.57 -6.25 10.73
CA LEU A 438 3.63 -7.59 10.12
C LEU A 438 4.88 -7.76 9.25
N ALA A 439 5.19 -6.81 8.37
CA ALA A 439 6.40 -6.85 7.54
C ALA A 439 7.68 -6.87 8.41
N HIS A 440 7.75 -6.01 9.43
CA HIS A 440 8.86 -5.95 10.40
C HIS A 440 9.00 -7.24 11.18
N HIS A 441 7.89 -7.83 11.61
CA HIS A 441 7.91 -9.11 12.31
C HIS A 441 8.46 -10.22 11.42
N CYS A 442 8.02 -10.31 10.16
CA CYS A 442 8.56 -11.27 9.19
C CYS A 442 10.06 -11.05 8.95
N ARG A 443 10.49 -9.81 8.71
CA ARG A 443 11.91 -9.45 8.55
C ARG A 443 12.74 -9.82 9.77
N LEU A 444 12.23 -9.54 10.98
CA LEU A 444 12.88 -9.89 12.23
C LEU A 444 12.99 -11.41 12.39
N GLN A 445 11.94 -12.16 12.09
CA GLN A 445 11.99 -13.63 12.14
C GLN A 445 13.08 -14.17 11.23
N THR A 446 13.17 -13.69 9.99
CA THR A 446 14.22 -14.07 9.03
C THR A 446 15.61 -13.71 9.54
N ALA A 447 15.80 -12.48 10.03
CA ALA A 447 17.08 -12.02 10.58
C ALA A 447 17.54 -12.85 11.80
N LEU A 448 16.59 -13.31 12.62
CA LEU A 448 16.86 -14.14 13.80
C LEU A 448 17.11 -15.63 13.47
N LEU A 449 17.03 -16.05 12.21
CA LEU A 449 17.52 -17.37 11.77
C LEU A 449 19.04 -17.40 11.70
N THR A 450 19.66 -16.27 11.36
CA THR A 450 21.12 -16.08 11.29
C THR A 450 21.54 -14.89 12.14
N PRO A 451 21.46 -14.99 13.49
CA PRO A 451 21.78 -13.88 14.37
C PRO A 451 23.28 -13.56 14.37
N SER A 452 23.62 -12.30 14.69
CA SER A 452 25.00 -11.90 14.95
C SER A 452 25.61 -12.71 16.09
N LYS A 453 26.91 -12.99 16.01
CA LYS A 453 27.68 -13.67 17.08
C LYS A 453 27.66 -12.92 18.42
N GLU A 454 27.29 -11.64 18.40
CA GLU A 454 27.18 -10.78 19.57
C GLU A 454 25.87 -10.97 20.36
N ILE A 455 24.89 -11.71 19.79
CA ILE A 455 23.58 -11.94 20.38
C ILE A 455 23.48 -13.39 20.87
N GLY A 456 23.27 -13.55 22.18
CA GLY A 456 23.06 -14.87 22.78
C GLY A 456 21.69 -15.47 22.46
N VAL A 457 21.59 -16.80 22.51
CA VAL A 457 20.35 -17.57 22.23
C VAL A 457 19.17 -17.11 23.09
N SER A 458 19.41 -16.83 24.37
CA SER A 458 18.38 -16.31 25.30
C SER A 458 17.78 -14.98 24.83
N THR A 459 18.61 -14.09 24.29
CA THR A 459 18.17 -12.80 23.74
C THR A 459 17.35 -13.00 22.47
N VAL A 460 17.77 -13.91 21.59
CA VAL A 460 17.02 -14.26 20.37
C VAL A 460 15.62 -14.78 20.73
N GLU A 461 15.52 -15.72 21.66
CA GLU A 461 14.22 -16.28 22.09
C GLU A 461 13.32 -15.22 22.76
N ARG A 462 13.89 -14.28 23.51
CA ARG A 462 13.14 -13.14 24.07
C ARG A 462 12.63 -12.22 22.97
N CYS A 463 13.45 -11.87 21.97
CA CYS A 463 13.02 -11.07 20.83
C CYS A 463 11.86 -11.73 20.06
N LYS A 464 12.01 -13.03 19.73
CA LYS A 464 10.95 -13.81 19.09
C LYS A 464 9.68 -13.82 19.92
N GLY A 465 9.80 -14.12 21.22
CA GLY A 465 8.67 -14.25 22.11
C GLY A 465 7.93 -12.94 22.38
N PHE A 466 8.62 -11.85 22.71
CA PHE A 466 7.95 -10.57 23.01
C PHE A 466 7.23 -10.02 21.79
N THR A 467 7.88 -10.05 20.62
CA THR A 467 7.24 -9.59 19.37
C THR A 467 6.07 -10.47 18.98
N ALA A 468 6.19 -11.79 19.09
CA ALA A 468 5.07 -12.70 18.87
C ALA A 468 3.89 -12.46 19.83
N HIS A 469 4.15 -12.17 21.12
CA HIS A 469 3.07 -11.87 22.06
C HIS A 469 2.37 -10.54 21.75
N LEU A 470 3.11 -9.52 21.34
CA LEU A 470 2.54 -8.26 20.85
C LEU A 470 1.65 -8.50 19.62
N MET A 471 2.12 -9.26 18.64
CA MET A 471 1.34 -9.61 17.45
C MET A 471 0.07 -10.38 17.80
N LYS A 472 0.12 -11.30 18.78
CA LYS A 472 -1.06 -11.98 19.32
C LYS A 472 -2.08 -11.00 19.92
N MET A 473 -1.61 -10.02 20.68
CA MET A 473 -2.49 -8.99 21.26
C MET A 473 -3.13 -8.13 20.18
N LEU A 474 -2.36 -7.70 19.17
CA LEU A 474 -2.86 -6.94 18.03
C LEU A 474 -3.92 -7.73 17.25
N VAL A 475 -3.70 -9.03 17.01
CA VAL A 475 -4.71 -9.92 16.40
C VAL A 475 -6.00 -9.93 17.22
N LYS A 476 -5.89 -10.09 18.55
CA LYS A 476 -7.06 -10.11 19.44
C LYS A 476 -7.81 -8.77 19.40
N GLN A 477 -7.08 -7.66 19.52
CA GLN A 477 -7.65 -6.31 19.48
C GLN A 477 -8.35 -6.04 18.14
N ARG A 478 -7.72 -6.42 17.02
CA ARG A 478 -8.30 -6.26 15.68
C ARG A 478 -9.58 -7.07 15.51
N LYS A 479 -9.62 -8.34 15.97
CA LYS A 479 -10.85 -9.14 15.98
C LYS A 479 -11.98 -8.48 16.79
N SER A 480 -11.66 -7.99 17.99
CA SER A 480 -12.64 -7.30 18.83
C SER A 480 -13.11 -5.99 18.20
N LEU A 481 -12.20 -5.24 17.56
CA LEU A 481 -12.53 -4.00 16.89
C LEU A 481 -13.44 -4.25 15.68
N THR A 482 -13.15 -5.25 14.85
CA THR A 482 -14.00 -5.61 13.71
C THR A 482 -15.42 -5.93 14.15
N ALA A 483 -15.59 -6.80 15.15
CA ALA A 483 -16.91 -7.14 15.69
C ALA A 483 -17.64 -5.92 16.27
N LEU A 484 -16.92 -5.04 16.97
CA LEU A 484 -17.49 -3.81 17.52
C LEU A 484 -17.91 -2.83 16.42
N THR A 485 -17.12 -2.70 15.35
CA THR A 485 -17.44 -1.85 14.20
C THR A 485 -18.69 -2.36 13.48
N GLU A 486 -18.82 -3.67 13.25
CA GLU A 486 -20.00 -4.30 12.65
C GLU A 486 -21.26 -4.04 13.49
N GLN A 487 -21.18 -4.29 14.80
CA GLN A 487 -22.28 -4.00 15.73
C GLN A 487 -22.65 -2.52 15.76
N TRP A 488 -21.65 -1.64 15.70
CA TRP A 488 -21.87 -0.20 15.68
C TRP A 488 -22.58 0.25 14.41
N VAL A 489 -22.16 -0.23 13.23
CA VAL A 489 -22.83 0.05 11.96
C VAL A 489 -24.26 -0.48 11.98
N PHE A 490 -24.46 -1.73 12.44
CA PHE A 490 -25.79 -2.32 12.56
C PHE A 490 -26.71 -1.48 13.45
N LEU A 491 -26.25 -1.11 14.64
CA LEU A 491 -27.01 -0.27 15.57
C LEU A 491 -27.36 1.09 14.95
N ARG A 492 -26.42 1.71 14.23
CA ARG A 492 -26.64 3.01 13.57
C ARG A 492 -27.69 2.92 12.46
N ASN A 493 -27.66 1.86 11.65
CA ASN A 493 -28.65 1.62 10.62
C ASN A 493 -30.05 1.39 11.21
N GLN A 494 -30.14 0.63 12.31
CA GLN A 494 -31.42 0.44 13.02
C GLN A 494 -31.96 1.76 13.59
N LEU A 495 -31.08 2.61 14.14
CA LEU A 495 -31.47 3.92 14.65
C LEU A 495 -31.95 4.87 13.54
N SER A 496 -31.33 4.88 12.36
CA SER A 496 -31.81 5.68 11.24
C SER A 496 -33.20 5.24 10.77
N CYS A 497 -33.49 3.93 10.76
CA CYS A 497 -34.81 3.43 10.41
C CYS A 497 -35.92 3.79 11.42
N ILE A 498 -35.56 4.17 12.65
CA ILE A 498 -36.52 4.62 13.68
C ILE A 498 -36.75 6.15 13.59
N GLN A 499 -35.82 6.88 12.98
CA GLN A 499 -35.90 8.35 12.84
C GLN A 499 -36.65 8.80 11.59
N GLU A 500 -36.79 7.93 10.58
CA GLU A 500 -37.74 8.06 9.45
C GLU A 500 -39.14 7.64 9.90
#